data_AF-A0A2V8C3I6-F1
#
_entry.id   AF-A0A2V8C3I6-F1
#
_cell.length_a   1.000
_cell.length_b   1.000
_cell.length_c   1.000
_cell.angle_alpha   90.00
_cell.angle_beta   90.00
_cell.angle_gamma   90.00
#
_symmetry.space_group_name_H-M   'P 1'
#
loop_
_entity.id
_entity.type
_entity.pdbx_description
1 polymer ?
#
loop_
_entity_poly.entity_id
_entity_poly.type
_entity_poly.pdbx_seq_one_letter_code
_entity_poly.pdbx_strand_id
1 'polypeptide(L)' 'GTSAFLIAVTAQAQSPVSTRHWSGQGIAPVYEGFDINPDGTFNMWFGYMNRNFEEEIDVPLGPDN' A
#
# COMPACT_ATOMS: atom_id res chain seq x y z
N GLY A 1 -3.89 -51.73 19.91
CA GLY A 1 -3.28 -50.63 19.14
C GLY A 1 -4.19 -49.42 19.29
N THR A 2 -3.68 -48.35 19.89
CA THR A 2 -4.45 -47.12 20.16
C THR A 2 -4.45 -46.23 18.93
N SER A 3 -5.62 -45.96 18.35
CA SER A 3 -5.77 -44.99 17.26
C SER A 3 -5.75 -43.57 17.84
N ALA A 4 -4.87 -42.71 17.31
CA ALA A 4 -4.87 -41.28 17.62
C ALA A 4 -5.81 -40.54 16.66
N PHE A 5 -6.67 -39.69 17.20
CA PHE A 5 -7.50 -38.76 16.43
C PHE A 5 -6.74 -37.45 16.24
N LEU A 6 -6.62 -36.98 15.00
CA LEU A 6 -6.05 -35.67 14.68
C LEU A 6 -7.18 -34.65 14.60
N ILE A 7 -7.12 -33.59 15.42
CA ILE A 7 -8.00 -32.43 15.31
C ILE A 7 -7.33 -31.44 14.37
N ALA A 8 -7.95 -31.17 13.23
CA ALA A 8 -7.56 -30.09 12.34
C ALA A 8 -8.12 -28.77 12.89
N VAL A 9 -7.25 -27.84 13.25
CA VAL A 9 -7.63 -26.45 13.56
C VAL A 9 -7.56 -25.66 12.27
N THR A 10 -8.68 -25.06 11.85
CA THR A 10 -8.71 -24.11 10.75
C THR A 10 -8.33 -22.72 11.26
N ALA A 11 -7.30 -22.12 10.68
CA ALA A 11 -6.97 -20.72 10.95
C ALA A 11 -7.96 -19.82 10.19
N GLN A 12 -8.75 -19.02 10.92
CA GLN A 12 -9.54 -17.95 10.31
C GLN A 12 -8.62 -16.75 10.05
N ALA A 13 -8.38 -16.44 8.77
CA ALA A 13 -7.70 -15.20 8.40
C ALA A 13 -8.60 -14.00 8.75
N GLN A 14 -8.13 -13.11 9.62
CA GLN A 14 -8.77 -11.82 9.85
C GLN A 14 -8.43 -10.90 8.68
N SER A 15 -9.43 -10.43 7.94
CA SER A 15 -9.20 -9.37 6.96
C SER A 15 -8.71 -8.13 7.69
N PRO A 16 -7.58 -7.50 7.28
CA PRO A 16 -7.17 -6.25 7.86
C PRO A 16 -8.27 -5.22 7.60
N VAL A 17 -8.85 -4.67 8.68
CA VAL A 17 -9.79 -3.56 8.57
C VAL A 17 -8.97 -2.34 8.16
N SER A 18 -9.24 -1.79 6.97
CA SER A 18 -8.66 -0.52 6.58
C SER A 18 -9.25 0.57 7.47
N THR A 19 -8.43 1.16 8.34
CA THR A 19 -8.86 2.28 9.19
C THR A 19 -8.96 3.54 8.33
N ARG A 20 -10.16 4.08 8.23
CA ARG A 20 -10.38 5.39 7.62
C ARG A 20 -9.83 6.48 8.53
N HIS A 21 -8.97 7.34 7.98
CA HIS A 21 -8.51 8.56 8.63
C HIS A 21 -9.15 9.78 7.96
N TRP A 22 -9.72 10.66 8.76
CA TRP A 22 -10.31 11.91 8.27
C TRP A 22 -9.24 12.96 7.95
N SER A 23 -8.26 13.09 8.86
CA SER A 23 -7.12 14.03 8.81
C SER A 23 -5.94 13.54 9.65
N GLY A 24 -4.80 14.24 9.57
CA GLY A 24 -3.64 14.09 10.44
C GLY A 24 -2.67 12.97 10.08
N GLN A 25 -2.91 12.21 9.00
CA GLN A 25 -1.91 11.30 8.45
C GLN A 25 -0.97 12.05 7.50
N GLY A 26 0.32 11.73 7.53
CA GLY A 26 1.26 12.20 6.52
C GLY A 26 1.04 11.53 5.16
N ILE A 27 1.62 12.13 4.11
CA ILE A 27 1.69 11.53 2.77
C ILE A 27 2.56 10.28 2.75
N ALA A 28 2.24 9.34 1.86
CA ALA A 28 3.05 8.15 1.64
C ALA A 28 3.54 8.11 0.19
N PRO A 29 4.82 7.75 -0.07
CA PRO A 29 5.26 7.48 -1.42
C PRO A 29 4.55 6.23 -1.95
N VAL A 30 4.14 6.26 -3.21
CA VAL A 30 3.47 5.15 -3.90
C VAL A 30 4.20 4.84 -5.19
N TYR A 31 4.48 3.56 -5.40
CA TYR A 31 4.93 3.06 -6.68
C TYR A 31 3.71 2.82 -7.58
N GLU A 32 3.65 3.51 -8.71
CA GLU A 32 2.51 3.47 -9.62
C GLU A 32 2.76 2.53 -10.82
N GLY A 33 4.00 2.10 -11.01
CA GLY A 33 4.36 1.11 -12.02
C GLY A 33 5.63 1.48 -12.76
N PHE A 34 5.85 0.76 -13.86
CA PHE A 34 6.98 0.93 -14.74
C PHE A 34 6.62 0.49 -16.16
N ASP A 35 7.36 1.01 -17.12
CA ASP A 35 7.36 0.54 -18.50
C ASP A 35 8.80 0.26 -18.95
N ILE A 36 8.92 -0.43 -20.08
CA ILE A 36 10.19 -0.84 -20.64
C ILE A 36 10.40 -0.06 -21.92
N ASN A 37 11.47 0.72 -21.95
CA ASN A 37 11.89 1.46 -23.11
C ASN A 37 12.41 0.52 -24.22
N PRO A 38 12.42 0.94 -25.50
CA PRO A 38 12.94 0.12 -26.60
C PRO A 38 14.40 -0.31 -26.46
N ASP A 39 15.20 0.44 -25.69
CA ASP A 39 16.60 0.14 -25.39
C ASP A 39 16.79 -0.81 -24.19
N GLY A 40 15.69 -1.29 -23.60
CA GLY A 40 15.67 -2.19 -22.45
C GLY A 40 15.83 -1.49 -21.10
N THR A 41 15.90 -0.17 -21.05
CA THR A 41 15.83 0.59 -19.79
C THR A 41 14.38 0.67 -19.28
N PHE A 42 14.20 1.14 -18.04
CA PHE A 42 12.89 1.23 -17.40
C PHE A 42 12.58 2.68 -17.02
N ASN A 43 11.37 3.16 -17.29
CA ASN A 43 10.85 4.32 -16.57
C ASN A 43 10.04 3.81 -15.38
N MET A 44 10.16 4.48 -14.23
CA MET A 44 9.43 4.14 -13.02
C MET A 44 8.62 5.35 -12.58
N TRP A 45 7.37 5.11 -12.19
CA TRP A 45 6.49 6.16 -11.70
C TRP A 45 6.30 6.06 -10.20
N PHE A 46 6.50 7.20 -9.54
CA PHE A 46 6.26 7.38 -8.13
C PHE A 46 5.34 8.57 -7.92
N GLY A 47 4.38 8.40 -7.03
CA GLY A 47 3.45 9.43 -6.60
C GLY A 47 3.46 9.61 -5.09
N TYR A 48 2.72 10.62 -4.64
CA TYR A 48 2.43 10.84 -3.23
C TYR A 48 0.95 10.59 -2.98
N MET A 49 0.63 9.66 -2.10
CA MET A 49 -0.75 9.37 -1.72
C MET A 49 -1.14 10.13 -0.46
N ASN A 50 -2.20 10.92 -0.58
CA ASN A 50 -2.93 11.44 0.56
C ASN A 50 -3.71 10.29 1.22
N ARG A 51 -3.49 10.10 2.52
CA ARG A 51 -4.14 9.04 3.31
C ARG A 51 -5.34 9.53 4.11
N ASN A 52 -5.70 10.80 3.92
CA ASN A 52 -6.80 11.47 4.59
C ASN A 52 -7.98 11.63 3.63
N PHE A 53 -9.20 11.57 4.17
CA PHE A 53 -10.43 11.71 3.38
C PHE A 53 -10.90 13.16 3.21
N GLU A 54 -10.57 14.06 4.15
CA GLU A 54 -11.05 15.45 4.15
C GLU A 54 -9.94 16.49 4.12
N GLU A 55 -8.72 16.13 4.55
CA GLU A 55 -7.56 17.03 4.52
C GLU A 55 -6.92 17.01 3.14
N GLU A 56 -6.81 18.18 2.50
CA GLU A 56 -6.04 18.37 1.26
C GLU A 56 -4.56 18.60 1.59
N ILE A 57 -3.66 18.13 0.72
CA ILE A 57 -2.21 18.35 0.87
C ILE A 57 -1.79 19.41 -0.15
N ASP A 58 -1.14 20.47 0.31
CA ASP A 58 -0.46 21.43 -0.55
C ASP A 58 0.97 20.95 -0.80
N VAL A 59 1.24 20.53 -2.05
CA VAL A 59 2.58 20.10 -2.49
C VAL A 59 3.19 21.25 -3.30
N PRO A 60 4.21 21.95 -2.76
CA PRO A 60 4.79 23.11 -3.43
C PRO A 60 5.46 22.67 -4.72
N LEU A 61 5.20 23.31 -5.86
CA LEU A 61 5.86 22.95 -7.12
C LEU A 61 7.30 23.50 -7.18
N GLY A 62 8.26 22.71 -7.67
CA GLY A 62 9.64 23.17 -7.84
C GLY A 62 10.71 22.07 -7.82
N PRO A 63 12.00 22.43 -7.95
CA PRO A 63 13.14 21.50 -7.98
C PRO A 63 13.34 20.68 -6.70
N ASP A 64 12.78 21.15 -5.59
CA ASP A 64 12.89 20.53 -4.26
C ASP A 64 11.70 19.60 -3.93
N ASN A 65 11.04 19.02 -4.95
CA ASN A 65 10.04 17.94 -4.80
C ASN A 65 10.63 16.55 -4.99
#